data_AF-A0A6G8CPT1-F1
#
_entry.id   AF-A0A6G8CPT1-F1
#
_cell.length_a   1.000
_cell.length_b   1.000
_cell.length_c   1.000
_cell.angle_alpha   90.00
_cell.angle_beta   90.00
_cell.angle_gamma   90.00
#
_symmetry.space_group_name_H-M   'P 1'
#
loop_
_entity.id
_entity.type
_entity.pdbx_description
1 polymer ?
#
loop_
_entity_poly.entity_id
_entity_poly.type
_entity_poly.pdbx_seq_one_letter_code
_entity_poly.pdbx_strand_id
1 'polypeptide(L)'
;MAEIAGKAFGLAHRYMQGIRFDGVWEYQVVAASGRKRWQSLPPDSEHAQRTDSEDHLESLAWCLRRCTAVMTKRPMGSIAVQLQLAEQAINSVVWEALFPACEIRHSNAIVKASMNCLARVLERGGCALLKLALHRAQRRDSEPAGCWVWVVGVEVQKLPEPEDRHWIISDEMVRAALVVSHSWAAPWGSGFGARVSWDAVGRCILCSVDGERLQGRCADIVVIEPKRA
;
A
#
# COMPACT_ATOMS: atom_id res chain seq x y z
N MET A 1 -19.61 -39.81 11.13
CA MET A 1 -19.48 -38.34 10.99
C MET A 1 -18.04 -38.07 10.63
N ALA A 2 -17.77 -37.85 9.35
CA ALA A 2 -16.41 -37.70 8.84
C ALA A 2 -15.86 -36.32 9.20
N GLU A 3 -14.69 -36.33 9.84
CA GLU A 3 -13.87 -35.19 10.16
C GLU A 3 -13.31 -34.61 8.86
N ILE A 4 -13.85 -33.49 8.40
CA ILE A 4 -13.29 -32.75 7.26
C ILE A 4 -12.00 -32.11 7.77
N ALA A 5 -10.88 -32.81 7.58
CA ALA A 5 -9.55 -32.26 7.73
C ALA A 5 -9.44 -31.03 6.81
N GLY A 6 -9.54 -29.84 7.40
CA GLY A 6 -9.43 -28.59 6.66
C GLY A 6 -8.06 -28.51 6.00
N LYS A 7 -8.02 -28.56 4.66
CA LYS A 7 -6.82 -28.21 3.89
C LYS A 7 -6.37 -26.83 4.37
N ALA A 8 -5.17 -26.76 4.96
CA ALA A 8 -4.54 -25.48 5.28
C ALA A 8 -4.25 -24.76 3.95
N PHE A 9 -5.08 -23.78 3.62
CA PHE A 9 -4.85 -22.94 2.44
C PHE A 9 -3.62 -22.07 2.68
N GLY A 10 -2.61 -22.20 1.82
CA GLY A 10 -1.40 -21.37 1.91
C GLY A 10 -1.74 -19.89 1.70
N LEU A 11 -1.27 -19.04 2.61
CA LEU A 11 -1.21 -17.60 2.42
C LEU A 11 0.08 -17.25 1.70
N ALA A 12 0.00 -16.32 0.76
CA ALA A 12 1.18 -15.79 0.08
C ALA A 12 1.15 -14.25 0.07
N HIS A 13 2.32 -13.64 0.04
CA HIS A 13 2.47 -12.20 -0.13
C HIS A 13 2.92 -11.90 -1.56
N ARG A 14 2.25 -10.93 -2.19
CA ARG A 14 2.62 -10.41 -3.51
C ARG A 14 2.96 -8.93 -3.36
N TYR A 15 4.20 -8.57 -3.67
CA TYR A 15 4.66 -7.19 -3.61
C TYR A 15 4.51 -6.49 -4.97
N MET A 16 4.44 -5.17 -4.92
CA MET A 16 4.47 -4.30 -6.10
C MET A 16 5.65 -4.63 -7.01
N GLN A 17 5.42 -4.63 -8.33
CA GLN A 17 6.50 -4.82 -9.29
C GLN A 17 7.60 -3.76 -9.12
N GLY A 18 8.86 -4.21 -9.11
CA GLY A 18 10.00 -3.30 -8.93
C GLY A 18 10.30 -2.99 -7.47
N ILE A 19 9.63 -3.65 -6.52
CA ILE A 19 10.01 -3.70 -5.11
C ILE A 19 10.32 -5.15 -4.73
N ARG A 20 11.27 -5.35 -3.83
CA ARG A 20 11.50 -6.63 -3.16
C ARG A 20 11.88 -6.43 -1.70
N PHE A 21 11.61 -7.45 -0.91
CA PHE A 21 12.03 -7.54 0.47
C PHE A 21 12.80 -8.84 0.67
N ASP A 22 14.10 -8.70 0.99
CA ASP A 22 15.01 -9.81 1.32
C ASP A 22 15.82 -9.38 2.56
N GLY A 23 15.12 -9.18 3.68
CA GLY A 23 15.64 -8.58 4.91
C GLY A 23 15.74 -7.05 4.88
N VAL A 24 16.01 -6.47 3.71
CA VAL A 24 15.98 -5.02 3.48
C VAL A 24 15.05 -4.69 2.32
N TRP A 25 14.39 -3.54 2.41
CA TRP A 25 13.57 -3.04 1.31
C TRP A 25 14.44 -2.49 0.20
N GLU A 26 14.23 -3.01 -1.00
CA GLU A 26 14.91 -2.54 -2.21
C GLU A 26 13.91 -2.28 -3.32
N TYR A 27 14.28 -1.38 -4.21
CA TYR A 27 13.50 -1.06 -5.38
C TYR A 27 14.37 -0.94 -6.63
N GLN A 28 13.75 -1.17 -7.78
CA GLN A 28 14.41 -1.15 -9.06
C GLN A 28 14.57 0.28 -9.58
N VAL A 29 15.80 0.65 -9.91
CA VAL A 29 16.16 1.91 -10.53
C VAL A 29 16.71 1.66 -11.93
N VAL A 30 16.36 2.52 -12.89
CA VAL A 30 16.90 2.53 -14.25
C VAL A 30 17.91 3.66 -14.36
N ALA A 31 19.17 3.33 -14.66
CA ALA A 31 20.21 4.32 -14.92
C ALA A 31 19.98 5.03 -16.27
N ALA A 32 20.66 6.16 -16.50
CA ALA A 32 20.61 6.86 -17.79
C ALA A 32 21.03 5.98 -18.98
N SER A 33 21.89 4.98 -18.74
CA SER A 33 22.27 3.97 -19.74
C SER A 33 21.19 2.91 -20.02
N GLY A 34 20.02 2.98 -19.38
CA GLY A 34 18.95 1.98 -19.46
C GLY A 34 19.17 0.75 -18.58
N ARG A 35 20.33 0.60 -17.93
CA ARG A 35 20.63 -0.54 -17.06
C ARG A 35 19.77 -0.48 -15.79
N LYS A 36 19.13 -1.61 -15.48
CA LYS A 36 18.37 -1.81 -14.24
C LYS A 36 19.30 -2.22 -13.10
N ARG A 37 19.11 -1.66 -11.92
CA ARG A 37 19.77 -2.08 -10.68
C ARG A 37 18.80 -2.02 -9.49
N TRP A 38 19.10 -2.78 -8.45
CA TRP A 38 18.40 -2.66 -7.17
C TRP A 38 19.09 -1.60 -6.31
N GLN A 39 18.30 -0.84 -5.57
CA GLN A 39 18.76 0.17 -4.61
C GLN A 39 17.92 0.07 -3.34
N SER A 40 18.54 0.24 -2.18
CA SER A 40 17.84 0.23 -0.90
C SER A 40 16.86 1.39 -0.81
N LEU A 41 15.65 1.11 -0.31
CA LEU A 41 14.74 2.15 0.17
C LEU A 41 15.25 2.61 1.53
N PRO A 42 15.67 3.88 1.69
CA PRO A 42 16.19 4.36 2.96
C PRO A 42 15.13 4.23 4.06
N PRO A 43 15.51 3.71 5.24
CA PRO A 43 14.70 3.92 6.44
C PRO A 43 14.62 5.42 6.70
N ASP A 44 13.53 5.90 7.30
CA ASP A 44 13.51 7.30 7.74
C ASP A 44 14.42 7.46 8.94
N SER A 45 15.59 8.05 8.71
CA SER A 45 16.57 8.33 9.75
C SER A 45 16.41 9.71 10.41
N GLU A 46 15.56 10.59 9.87
CA GLU A 46 15.53 12.01 10.28
C GLU A 46 14.27 12.48 11.03
N HIS A 47 13.20 11.67 11.09
CA HIS A 47 11.89 12.15 11.59
C HIS A 47 11.34 11.34 12.78
N ALA A 48 12.12 10.43 13.36
CA ALA A 48 11.74 9.60 14.51
C ALA A 48 11.51 10.37 15.83
N GLN A 49 11.62 11.71 15.82
CA GLN A 49 11.50 12.55 17.03
C GLN A 49 10.27 13.47 17.06
N ARG A 50 9.36 13.44 16.07
CA ARG A 50 8.16 14.29 16.13
C ARG A 50 6.98 13.58 16.79
N THR A 51 6.75 13.99 18.03
CA THR A 51 5.59 13.72 18.89
C THR A 51 4.27 14.15 18.26
N ASP A 52 3.30 13.23 18.29
CA ASP A 52 1.83 13.42 18.36
C ASP A 52 1.09 14.30 17.35
N SER A 53 1.75 15.01 16.43
CA SER A 53 1.09 15.63 15.29
C SER A 53 1.03 14.63 14.13
N GLU A 54 -0.07 13.88 14.02
CA GLU A 54 -0.42 13.11 12.83
C GLU A 54 -0.74 14.06 11.67
N ASP A 55 0.27 14.76 11.14
CA ASP A 55 0.08 15.61 9.98
C ASP A 55 -0.08 14.74 8.74
N HIS A 56 -1.33 14.56 8.34
CA HIS A 56 -1.73 13.88 7.12
C HIS A 56 -0.91 14.33 5.89
N LEU A 57 -0.45 15.58 5.84
CA LEU A 57 0.39 16.11 4.75
C LEU A 57 1.80 15.50 4.74
N GLU A 58 2.44 15.39 5.91
CA GLU A 58 3.75 14.74 6.02
C GLU A 58 3.64 13.26 5.62
N SER A 59 2.60 12.56 6.09
CA SER A 59 2.37 11.16 5.72
C SER A 59 2.11 10.98 4.21
N LEU A 60 1.43 11.95 3.58
CA LEU A 60 1.18 11.95 2.14
C LEU A 60 2.48 12.21 1.36
N ALA A 61 3.25 13.24 1.71
CA ALA A 61 4.51 13.58 1.07
C ALA A 61 5.50 12.40 1.14
N TRP A 62 5.54 11.72 2.28
CA TRP A 62 6.31 10.50 2.50
C TRP A 62 5.91 9.39 1.52
N CYS A 63 4.60 9.12 1.41
CA CYS A 63 4.06 8.10 0.53
C CYS A 63 4.35 8.43 -0.94
N LEU A 64 4.08 9.69 -1.34
CA LEU A 64 4.30 10.21 -2.68
C LEU A 64 5.74 10.04 -3.13
N ARG A 65 6.70 10.49 -2.32
CA ARG A 65 8.12 10.43 -2.70
C ARG A 65 8.56 8.99 -3.00
N ARG A 66 8.16 8.05 -2.16
CA ARG A 66 8.52 6.63 -2.28
C ARG A 66 7.79 5.98 -3.45
N CYS A 67 6.48 6.14 -3.56
CA CYS A 67 5.73 5.54 -4.66
C CYS A 67 6.16 6.13 -6.02
N THR A 68 6.42 7.44 -6.13
CA THR A 68 6.98 8.06 -7.34
C THR A 68 8.35 7.49 -7.69
N ALA A 69 9.26 7.34 -6.72
CA ALA A 69 10.58 6.77 -6.97
C ALA A 69 10.50 5.35 -7.56
N VAL A 70 9.62 4.51 -7.01
CA VAL A 70 9.42 3.14 -7.51
C VAL A 70 8.72 3.12 -8.87
N MET A 71 7.59 3.81 -9.00
CA MET A 71 6.79 3.84 -10.24
C MET A 71 7.60 4.36 -11.43
N THR A 72 8.41 5.39 -11.21
CA THR A 72 9.26 5.99 -12.26
C THR A 72 10.62 5.32 -12.38
N LYS A 73 10.94 4.36 -11.50
CA LYS A 73 12.24 3.67 -11.41
C LYS A 73 13.42 4.65 -11.33
N ARG A 74 13.28 5.73 -10.56
CA ARG A 74 14.29 6.78 -10.40
C ARG A 74 14.91 6.77 -8.99
N PRO A 75 16.15 7.25 -8.82
CA PRO A 75 16.72 7.43 -7.49
C PRO A 75 15.84 8.34 -6.62
N MET A 76 15.57 7.95 -5.37
CA MET A 76 14.67 8.68 -4.47
C MET A 76 15.16 10.09 -4.15
N GLY A 77 16.49 10.28 -4.11
CA GLY A 77 17.11 11.60 -3.97
C GLY A 77 16.80 12.56 -5.13
N SER A 78 16.38 12.05 -6.29
CA SER A 78 15.99 12.87 -7.45
C SER A 78 14.51 13.23 -7.50
N ILE A 79 13.71 12.67 -6.58
CA ILE A 79 12.28 12.94 -6.48
C ILE A 79 12.07 14.10 -5.51
N ALA A 80 11.67 15.26 -6.05
CA ALA A 80 11.26 16.41 -5.28
C ALA A 80 9.75 16.33 -5.00
N VAL A 81 9.38 15.91 -3.79
CA VAL A 81 8.03 16.11 -3.26
C VAL A 81 8.16 17.07 -2.08
N GLN A 82 7.66 18.28 -2.26
CA GLN A 82 7.57 19.28 -1.20
C GLN A 82 6.19 19.20 -0.54
N LEU A 83 6.05 19.66 0.71
CA LEU A 83 4.75 19.67 1.41
C LEU A 83 3.67 20.43 0.62
N GLN A 84 4.04 21.53 -0.04
CA GLN A 84 3.15 22.29 -0.93
C GLN A 84 2.60 21.44 -2.11
N LEU A 85 3.41 20.52 -2.65
CA LEU A 85 2.95 19.56 -3.67
C LEU A 85 2.00 18.51 -3.08
N ALA A 86 2.20 18.12 -1.82
CA ALA A 86 1.29 17.20 -1.13
C ALA A 86 -0.07 17.85 -0.82
N GLU A 87 -0.09 19.11 -0.39
CA GLU A 87 -1.31 19.92 -0.23
C GLU A 87 -2.09 20.01 -1.55
N GLN A 88 -1.39 20.28 -2.65
CA GLN A 88 -2.00 20.33 -3.98
C GLN A 88 -2.43 18.95 -4.50
N ALA A 89 -1.76 17.87 -4.11
CA ALA A 89 -2.15 16.49 -4.45
C ALA A 89 -3.49 16.09 -3.80
N ILE A 90 -3.82 16.63 -2.63
CA ILE A 90 -5.17 16.47 -2.05
C ILE A 90 -6.23 17.04 -3.00
N ASN A 91 -5.91 18.08 -3.76
CA ASN A 91 -6.80 18.74 -4.73
C ASN A 91 -6.69 18.17 -6.17
N SER A 92 -6.25 16.92 -6.32
CA SER A 92 -6.15 16.11 -7.55
C SER A 92 -5.19 16.58 -8.67
N VAL A 93 -4.87 17.87 -8.79
CA VAL A 93 -4.10 18.44 -9.93
C VAL A 93 -2.67 17.90 -10.03
N VAL A 94 -2.05 17.49 -8.92
CA VAL A 94 -0.61 17.14 -8.89
C VAL A 94 -0.32 15.68 -9.22
N TRP A 95 -1.30 14.78 -9.11
CA TRP A 95 -1.06 13.36 -9.40
C TRP A 95 -0.60 13.15 -10.85
N GLU A 96 -1.24 13.83 -11.80
CA GLU A 96 -0.90 13.71 -13.22
C GLU A 96 0.50 14.24 -13.52
N ALA A 97 0.93 15.30 -12.82
CA ALA A 97 2.28 15.85 -12.95
C ALA A 97 3.35 14.91 -12.36
N LEU A 98 3.04 14.22 -11.26
CA LEU A 98 3.95 13.24 -10.64
C LEU A 98 4.02 11.92 -11.43
N PHE A 99 2.94 11.56 -12.12
CA PHE A 99 2.80 10.28 -12.82
C PHE A 99 2.29 10.45 -14.27
N PRO A 100 3.00 11.17 -15.15
CA PRO A 100 2.51 11.52 -16.49
C PRO A 100 2.25 10.30 -17.39
N ALA A 101 3.00 9.21 -17.17
CA ALA A 101 2.86 7.95 -17.89
C ALA A 101 1.82 6.99 -17.26
N CYS A 102 1.08 7.45 -16.25
CA CYS A 102 0.11 6.62 -15.53
C CYS A 102 -1.33 7.16 -15.70
N GLU A 103 -2.28 6.26 -15.53
CA GLU A 103 -3.69 6.57 -15.32
C GLU A 103 -3.96 6.60 -13.82
N ILE A 104 -4.70 7.62 -13.38
CA ILE A 104 -4.89 7.93 -11.96
C ILE A 104 -6.38 7.88 -11.68
N ARG A 105 -6.75 7.04 -10.71
CA ARG A 105 -8.14 6.83 -10.33
C ARG A 105 -8.28 7.13 -8.84
N HIS A 106 -9.07 8.15 -8.53
CA HIS A 106 -9.37 8.54 -7.16
C HIS A 106 -10.79 8.11 -6.80
N SER A 107 -10.98 7.61 -5.58
CA SER A 107 -12.28 7.26 -5.04
C SER A 107 -12.33 7.51 -3.53
N ASN A 108 -13.48 8.02 -3.06
CA ASN A 108 -13.70 8.39 -1.66
C ASN A 108 -14.15 7.20 -0.79
N ALA A 109 -14.23 5.99 -1.35
CA ALA A 109 -14.57 4.79 -0.60
C ALA A 109 -14.05 3.54 -1.31
N ILE A 110 -13.37 2.66 -0.56
CA ILE A 110 -13.02 1.33 -1.03
C ILE A 110 -14.06 0.33 -0.52
N VAL A 111 -14.76 -0.31 -1.45
CA VAL A 111 -15.62 -1.46 -1.14
C VAL A 111 -14.82 -2.75 -1.29
N LYS A 112 -15.27 -3.87 -0.71
CA LYS A 112 -14.57 -5.17 -0.76
C LYS A 112 -14.15 -5.59 -2.17
N ALA A 113 -14.98 -5.31 -3.18
CA ALA A 113 -14.64 -5.57 -4.59
C ALA A 113 -13.40 -4.78 -5.08
N SER A 114 -13.17 -3.60 -4.52
CA SER A 114 -12.01 -2.76 -4.80
C SER A 114 -10.72 -3.24 -4.12
N MET A 115 -10.79 -4.09 -3.08
CA MET A 115 -9.56 -4.76 -2.58
C MET A 115 -9.01 -5.76 -3.60
N ASN A 116 -9.90 -6.52 -4.25
CA ASN A 116 -9.49 -7.52 -5.24
C ASN A 116 -8.83 -6.88 -6.47
N CYS A 117 -9.11 -5.60 -6.75
CA CYS A 117 -8.42 -4.90 -7.83
C CYS A 117 -6.96 -4.56 -7.46
N LEU A 118 -6.61 -4.44 -6.17
CA LEU A 118 -5.25 -4.11 -5.73
C LEU A 118 -4.22 -5.13 -6.21
N ALA A 119 -4.52 -6.44 -6.17
CA ALA A 119 -3.62 -7.46 -6.70
C ALA A 119 -3.29 -7.19 -8.18
N ARG A 120 -4.32 -6.91 -8.99
CA ARG A 120 -4.14 -6.62 -10.43
C ARG A 120 -3.40 -5.32 -10.68
N VAL A 121 -3.65 -4.29 -9.87
CA VAL A 121 -2.94 -3.00 -9.92
C VAL A 121 -1.43 -3.23 -9.73
N LEU A 122 -1.07 -3.95 -8.66
CA LEU A 122 0.32 -4.21 -8.29
C LEU A 122 1.03 -5.11 -9.32
N GLU A 123 0.32 -6.11 -9.86
CA GLU A 123 0.83 -7.01 -10.91
C GLU A 123 1.16 -6.26 -12.21
N ARG A 124 0.41 -5.20 -12.53
CA ARG A 124 0.67 -4.33 -13.68
C ARG A 124 1.78 -3.31 -13.44
N GLY A 125 2.42 -3.36 -12.27
CA GLY A 125 3.41 -2.38 -11.85
C GLY A 125 2.82 -1.03 -11.43
N GLY A 126 1.52 -1.00 -11.13
CA GLY A 126 0.88 0.13 -10.47
C GLY A 126 1.07 0.12 -8.96
N CYS A 127 0.54 1.14 -8.30
CA CYS A 127 0.49 1.25 -6.85
C CYS A 127 -0.84 1.85 -6.38
N ALA A 128 -1.07 1.79 -5.07
CA ALA A 128 -2.20 2.46 -4.44
C ALA A 128 -1.76 3.18 -3.16
N LEU A 129 -2.39 4.31 -2.89
CA LEU A 129 -2.31 5.03 -1.63
C LEU A 129 -3.70 5.06 -0.99
N LEU A 130 -3.76 4.85 0.32
CA LEU A 130 -4.99 4.87 1.09
C LEU A 130 -4.91 5.97 2.14
N LYS A 131 -5.96 6.78 2.26
CA LYS A 131 -6.17 7.65 3.42
C LYS A 131 -7.05 6.92 4.41
N LEU A 132 -6.49 6.58 5.58
CA LEU A 132 -7.21 5.90 6.64
C LEU A 132 -7.60 6.93 7.71
N ALA A 133 -8.86 6.91 8.12
CA ALA A 133 -9.35 7.66 9.28
C ALA A 133 -9.52 6.65 10.42
N LEU A 134 -8.57 6.66 11.37
CA LEU A 134 -8.46 5.62 12.40
C LEU A 134 -8.94 6.13 13.77
N HIS A 135 -9.63 5.28 14.50
CA HIS A 135 -10.03 5.55 15.88
C HIS A 135 -8.97 5.00 16.84
N ARG A 136 -8.21 5.89 17.48
CA ARG A 136 -7.33 5.53 18.59
C ARG A 136 -8.14 5.47 19.88
N ALA A 137 -8.01 4.38 20.64
CA ALA A 137 -8.79 4.12 21.84
C ALA A 137 -8.65 5.20 22.95
N GLN A 138 -7.60 6.02 22.90
CA GLN A 138 -7.25 6.98 23.95
C GLN A 138 -7.92 8.36 23.85
N ARG A 139 -8.66 8.68 22.78
CA ARG A 139 -9.42 9.94 22.69
C ARG A 139 -10.80 9.70 22.10
N ARG A 140 -11.81 9.57 22.99
CA ARG A 140 -13.22 9.38 22.59
C ARG A 140 -13.83 10.59 21.89
N ASP A 141 -13.24 11.78 22.07
CA ASP A 141 -13.78 13.05 21.56
C ASP A 141 -12.93 13.73 20.47
N SER A 142 -11.82 13.12 20.02
CA SER A 142 -11.05 13.69 18.90
C SER A 142 -11.52 13.15 17.57
N GLU A 143 -11.64 14.03 16.57
CA GLU A 143 -11.86 13.61 15.18
C GLU A 143 -10.83 12.54 14.77
N PRO A 144 -11.24 11.52 14.00
CA PRO A 144 -10.33 10.47 13.56
C PRO A 144 -9.21 11.09 12.74
N ALA A 145 -7.98 10.92 13.20
CA ALA A 145 -6.82 11.42 12.48
C ALA A 145 -6.68 10.67 11.16
N GLY A 146 -6.53 11.44 10.07
CA GLY A 146 -6.30 10.91 8.75
C GLY A 146 -4.82 10.62 8.54
N CYS A 147 -4.48 9.41 8.11
CA CYS A 147 -3.10 9.06 7.75
C CYS A 147 -3.06 8.47 6.34
N TRP A 148 -2.06 8.88 5.56
CA TRP A 148 -1.80 8.26 4.27
C TRP A 148 -0.85 7.07 4.44
N VAL A 149 -1.21 5.97 3.79
CA VAL A 149 -0.41 4.76 3.74
C VAL A 149 -0.19 4.34 2.30
N TRP A 150 0.98 3.79 2.02
CA TRP A 150 1.33 3.24 0.72
C TRP A 150 1.15 1.73 0.71
N VAL A 151 0.39 1.22 -0.26
CA VAL A 151 0.22 -0.21 -0.51
C VAL A 151 1.44 -0.74 -1.27
N VAL A 152 2.28 -1.49 -0.57
CA VAL A 152 3.49 -2.12 -1.13
C VAL A 152 3.25 -3.56 -1.58
N GLY A 153 2.15 -4.16 -1.14
CA GLY A 153 1.82 -5.53 -1.45
C GLY A 153 0.39 -5.91 -1.07
N VAL A 154 0.05 -7.17 -1.32
CA VAL A 154 -1.20 -7.80 -0.90
C VAL A 154 -0.91 -9.18 -0.31
N GLU A 155 -1.71 -9.56 0.67
CA GLU A 155 -1.81 -10.93 1.12
C GLU A 155 -2.94 -11.62 0.37
N VAL A 156 -2.61 -12.73 -0.29
CA VAL A 156 -3.53 -13.52 -1.10
C VAL A 156 -3.71 -14.90 -0.49
N GLN A 157 -4.94 -15.40 -0.58
CA GLN A 157 -5.29 -16.76 -0.22
C GLN A 157 -5.75 -17.51 -1.46
N LYS A 158 -5.19 -18.71 -1.67
CA LYS A 158 -5.68 -19.62 -2.71
C LYS A 158 -7.04 -20.18 -2.30
N LEU A 159 -8.05 -20.03 -3.15
CA LEU A 159 -9.33 -20.71 -2.98
C LEU A 159 -9.22 -22.17 -3.43
N PRO A 160 -9.99 -23.10 -2.82
CA PRO A 160 -10.05 -24.48 -3.30
C PRO A 160 -10.56 -24.52 -4.74
N GLU A 161 -9.87 -25.26 -5.61
CA GLU A 161 -10.37 -25.57 -6.94
C GLU A 161 -11.66 -26.39 -6.80
N PRO A 162 -12.80 -25.98 -7.42
CA PRO A 162 -13.98 -26.83 -7.46
C PRO A 162 -13.67 -28.06 -8.32
N GLU A 163 -13.98 -29.26 -7.82
CA GLU A 163 -13.58 -30.56 -8.37
C GLU A 163 -14.02 -30.83 -9.83
N ASP A 164 -14.84 -29.96 -10.44
CA ASP A 164 -15.52 -30.25 -11.72
C ASP A 164 -15.39 -29.17 -12.82
N ARG A 165 -14.42 -28.24 -12.77
CA ARG A 165 -14.26 -27.28 -13.89
C ARG A 165 -12.81 -27.10 -14.32
N HIS A 166 -12.47 -27.73 -15.44
CA HIS A 166 -11.33 -27.35 -16.25
C HIS A 166 -11.57 -25.93 -16.82
N TRP A 167 -10.52 -25.12 -16.76
CA TRP A 167 -10.29 -23.82 -17.41
C TRP A 167 -10.52 -22.53 -16.60
N ILE A 168 -9.37 -21.98 -16.17
CA ILE A 168 -8.93 -20.56 -16.28
C ILE A 168 -9.08 -19.65 -15.04
N ILE A 169 -7.91 -19.13 -14.62
CA ILE A 169 -7.57 -18.10 -13.61
C ILE A 169 -7.48 -18.62 -12.18
N SER A 170 -6.30 -18.45 -11.56
CA SER A 170 -6.12 -18.67 -10.13
C SER A 170 -7.09 -17.77 -9.37
N ASP A 171 -8.14 -18.34 -8.80
CA ASP A 171 -9.15 -17.60 -8.05
C ASP A 171 -8.57 -17.27 -6.67
N GLU A 172 -7.61 -16.36 -6.65
CA GLU A 172 -6.96 -15.89 -5.44
C GLU A 172 -7.73 -14.71 -4.86
N MET A 173 -8.05 -14.82 -3.57
CA MET A 173 -8.74 -13.76 -2.84
C MET A 173 -7.73 -12.88 -2.11
N VAL A 174 -7.82 -11.56 -2.32
CA VAL A 174 -7.04 -10.60 -1.53
C VAL A 174 -7.64 -10.53 -0.13
N ARG A 175 -6.84 -10.92 0.87
CA ARG A 175 -7.22 -10.92 2.29
C ARG A 175 -6.88 -9.61 2.97
N ALA A 176 -5.76 -9.00 2.59
CA ALA A 176 -5.29 -7.74 3.16
C ALA A 176 -4.39 -6.99 2.17
N ALA A 177 -4.38 -5.67 2.28
CA ALA A 177 -3.33 -4.84 1.74
C ALA A 177 -2.16 -4.79 2.74
N LEU A 178 -0.94 -4.95 2.24
CA LEU A 178 0.29 -4.77 3.00
C LEU A 178 0.74 -3.33 2.80
N VAL A 179 0.84 -2.57 3.90
CA VAL A 179 1.06 -1.13 3.84
C VAL A 179 2.26 -0.69 4.66
N VAL A 180 2.80 0.45 4.26
CA VAL A 180 3.82 1.19 5.01
C VAL A 180 3.42 2.66 5.05
N SER A 181 3.83 3.35 6.10
CA SER A 181 3.72 4.80 6.18
C SER A 181 4.87 5.35 7.01
N HIS A 182 4.91 6.67 7.15
CA HIS A 182 5.80 7.34 8.10
C HIS A 182 5.63 6.79 9.52
N SER A 183 4.38 6.64 9.99
CA SER A 183 4.06 6.18 11.35
C SER A 183 4.12 4.65 11.52
N TRP A 184 3.96 3.89 10.44
CA TRP A 184 4.09 2.43 10.41
C TRP A 184 5.11 2.03 9.36
N ALA A 185 6.37 2.40 9.60
CA ALA A 185 7.47 1.91 8.80
C ALA A 185 7.59 0.38 8.99
N ALA A 186 7.99 -0.33 7.94
CA ALA A 186 8.19 -1.77 8.06
C ALA A 186 9.37 -2.09 9.00
N PRO A 187 9.18 -2.91 10.05
CA PRO A 187 10.31 -3.51 10.73
C PRO A 187 10.99 -4.50 9.79
N TRP A 188 12.29 -4.65 9.97
CA TRP A 188 13.20 -5.38 9.09
C TRP A 188 12.91 -6.90 8.98
N GLY A 189 11.89 -7.41 9.67
CA GLY A 189 11.49 -8.82 9.66
C GLY A 189 10.16 -9.15 8.97
N SER A 190 9.30 -8.17 8.67
CA SER A 190 7.94 -8.43 8.18
C SER A 190 7.74 -8.13 6.70
N GLY A 191 8.58 -7.28 6.11
CA GLY A 191 8.40 -6.80 4.75
C GLY A 191 7.16 -5.91 4.57
N PHE A 192 6.59 -5.34 5.64
CA PHE A 192 5.55 -4.29 5.63
C PHE A 192 5.34 -3.74 7.05
N GLY A 193 4.78 -2.54 7.22
CA GLY A 193 4.56 -1.96 8.56
C GLY A 193 3.23 -2.36 9.18
N ALA A 194 2.18 -2.48 8.36
CA ALA A 194 0.87 -2.92 8.83
C ALA A 194 0.09 -3.68 7.75
N ARG A 195 -0.92 -4.42 8.20
CA ARG A 195 -1.91 -5.11 7.35
C ARG A 195 -3.24 -4.37 7.46
N VAL A 196 -3.81 -3.99 6.32
CA VAL A 196 -5.16 -3.41 6.25
C VAL A 196 -6.11 -4.45 5.68
N SER A 197 -7.14 -4.80 6.45
CA SER A 197 -8.21 -5.71 6.03
C SER A 197 -9.56 -5.02 6.20
N TRP A 198 -10.58 -5.52 5.50
CA TRP A 198 -11.94 -5.00 5.59
C TRP A 198 -12.85 -6.04 6.20
N ASP A 199 -13.67 -5.62 7.15
CA ASP A 199 -14.70 -6.48 7.71
C ASP A 199 -15.91 -6.59 6.76
N ALA A 200 -16.87 -7.44 7.13
CA ALA A 200 -18.07 -7.68 6.32
C ALA A 200 -18.95 -6.43 6.13
N VAL A 201 -18.81 -5.42 7.00
CA VAL A 201 -19.57 -4.16 6.94
C VAL A 201 -18.75 -3.01 6.33
N GLY A 202 -17.56 -3.30 5.81
CA GLY A 202 -16.71 -2.33 5.10
C GLY A 202 -15.84 -1.45 6.00
N ARG A 203 -15.74 -1.74 7.31
CA ARG A 203 -14.79 -1.04 8.20
C ARG A 203 -13.38 -1.55 7.93
N CYS A 204 -12.41 -0.64 7.96
CA CYS A 204 -11.01 -1.02 7.85
C CYS A 204 -10.47 -1.41 9.24
N ILE A 205 -9.71 -2.49 9.25
CA ILE A 205 -8.97 -2.99 10.40
C ILE A 205 -7.50 -2.94 10.02
N LEU A 206 -6.75 -2.08 10.70
CA LEU A 206 -5.31 -1.99 10.59
C LEU A 206 -4.67 -2.79 11.73
N CYS A 207 -3.82 -3.74 11.38
CA CYS A 207 -3.02 -4.51 12.33
C CYS A 207 -1.54 -4.20 12.07
N SER A 208 -0.90 -3.49 12.99
CA SER A 208 0.56 -3.31 12.95
C SER A 208 1.24 -4.63 13.28
N VAL A 209 2.45 -4.76 12.77
CA VAL A 209 3.39 -5.84 13.08
C VAL A 209 3.77 -5.93 14.56
N ASP A 210 3.72 -4.82 15.28
CA ASP A 210 3.99 -4.75 16.73
C ASP A 210 2.78 -5.17 17.57
N GLY A 211 1.70 -5.62 16.91
CA GLY A 211 0.48 -6.12 17.56
C GLY A 211 -0.57 -5.04 17.82
N GLU A 212 -0.32 -3.78 17.46
CA GLU A 212 -1.33 -2.74 17.56
C GLU A 212 -2.47 -3.01 16.58
N ARG A 213 -3.71 -2.83 17.04
CA ARG A 213 -4.90 -3.02 16.21
C ARG A 213 -5.80 -1.80 16.30
N LEU A 214 -5.97 -1.14 15.16
CA LEU A 214 -6.80 0.06 15.02
C LEU A 214 -7.98 -0.24 14.10
N GLN A 215 -9.13 0.35 14.41
CA GLN A 215 -10.32 0.29 13.58
C GLN A 215 -10.61 1.67 12.99
N GLY A 216 -11.17 1.71 11.79
CA GLY A 216 -11.51 2.97 11.15
C GLY A 216 -12.25 2.77 9.83
N ARG A 217 -12.07 3.77 8.96
CA ARG A 217 -12.55 3.72 7.58
C ARG A 217 -11.46 4.14 6.62
N CYS A 218 -11.53 3.64 5.39
CA CYS A 218 -10.77 4.19 4.27
C CYS A 218 -11.53 5.41 3.75
N ALA A 219 -10.98 6.60 3.95
CA ALA A 219 -11.57 7.86 3.50
C ALA A 219 -11.28 8.15 2.03
N ASP A 220 -10.11 7.75 1.54
CA ASP A 220 -9.71 7.92 0.15
C ASP A 220 -8.84 6.76 -0.33
N ILE A 221 -8.94 6.45 -1.62
CA ILE A 221 -8.00 5.59 -2.34
C ILE A 221 -7.58 6.29 -3.63
N VAL A 222 -6.27 6.34 -3.85
CA VAL A 222 -5.67 6.77 -5.12
C VAL A 222 -4.96 5.57 -5.73
N VAL A 223 -5.46 5.10 -6.87
CA VAL A 223 -4.84 4.04 -7.67
C VAL A 223 -4.07 4.68 -8.80
N ILE A 224 -2.81 4.28 -8.96
CA ILE A 224 -1.89 4.78 -9.98
C ILE A 224 -1.42 3.57 -10.79
N GLU A 225 -1.90 3.45 -12.03
CA GLU A 225 -1.53 2.35 -12.93
C GLU A 225 -0.77 2.86 -14.14
N PRO A 226 0.29 2.18 -14.62
CA PRO A 226 0.92 2.52 -15.88
C PRO A 226 -0.10 2.47 -17.02
N LYS A 227 -0.09 3.48 -17.91
CA LYS A 227 -0.90 3.44 -19.13
C LYS A 227 -0.45 2.22 -19.94
N ARG A 228 -1.41 1.44 -20.46
CA ARG A 228 -1.08 0.33 -21.36
C ARG A 228 -0.38 0.90 -22.60
N ALA A 229 0.80 0.38 -22.91
CA ALA A 229 1.49 0.62 -24.16
C ALA A 229 0.75 -0.05 -25.32
#